data_AF-A0A7X9KQ05-F1
#
_entry.id   AF-A0A7X9KQ05-F1
#
_cell.length_a   1.000
_cell.length_b   1.000
_cell.length_c   1.000
_cell.angle_alpha   90.00
_cell.angle_beta   90.00
_cell.angle_gamma   90.00
#
_symmetry.space_group_name_H-M   'P 1'
#
loop_
_entity.id
_entity.type
_entity.pdbx_description
1 polymer ?
#
loop_
_entity_poly.entity_id
_entity_poly.type
_entity_poly.pdbx_seq_one_letter_code
_entity_poly.pdbx_strand_id
1 'polypeptide(L)'
;QCNPVDAQNQIRTLVGRLENDSTVLTVDIPKMLSTYNSTLLKMSNIDAKFSDISIKTTNDKQYFLVFKGSSYVSSFLVIEEKYQLFAYSGISCTTSDCASEQFGCTPKVSGVACWPCSNKGKCTKTVSNRSLID
;
A
#
# COMPACT_ATOMS: atom_id res chain seq x y z
N GLN A 1 -2.83 -16.12 -24.18
CA GLN A 1 -2.15 -14.83 -24.40
C GLN A 1 -2.76 -13.84 -23.43
N CYS A 2 -2.02 -13.38 -22.42
CA CYS A 2 -2.52 -12.39 -21.45
C CYS A 2 -2.22 -10.99 -21.98
N ASN A 3 -3.26 -10.21 -22.25
CA ASN A 3 -3.16 -8.87 -22.81
C ASN A 3 -2.61 -7.86 -21.77
N PRO A 4 -1.75 -6.90 -22.17
CA PRO A 4 -1.12 -5.93 -21.27
C PRO A 4 -2.01 -4.72 -20.91
N VAL A 5 -3.32 -4.91 -20.73
CA VAL A 5 -4.31 -3.79 -20.60
C VAL A 5 -4.70 -3.48 -19.14
N ASP A 6 -4.30 -4.29 -18.15
CA ASP A 6 -4.76 -4.13 -16.75
C ASP A 6 -4.10 -2.98 -15.96
N ALA A 7 -3.19 -2.20 -16.57
CA ALA A 7 -2.54 -1.07 -15.90
C ALA A 7 -3.43 0.20 -15.85
N GLN A 8 -4.42 0.34 -16.73
CA GLN A 8 -5.14 1.62 -16.90
C GLN A 8 -6.44 1.75 -16.09
N ASN A 9 -6.90 0.68 -15.42
CA ASN A 9 -8.15 0.69 -14.65
C ASN A 9 -7.95 0.46 -13.14
N GLN A 10 -6.75 0.74 -12.63
CA GLN A 10 -6.48 0.62 -11.20
C GLN A 10 -7.04 1.82 -10.44
N ILE A 11 -7.77 1.52 -9.37
CA ILE A 11 -8.44 2.51 -8.52
C ILE A 11 -7.38 3.28 -7.76
N ARG A 12 -7.42 4.61 -7.87
CA ARG A 12 -6.42 5.51 -7.32
C ARG A 12 -7.04 6.40 -6.25
N THR A 13 -6.37 6.49 -5.12
CA THR A 13 -6.70 7.43 -4.04
C THR A 13 -5.58 8.45 -3.93
N LEU A 14 -5.91 9.74 -3.90
CA LEU A 14 -4.95 10.81 -3.61
C LEU A 14 -4.53 10.69 -2.14
N VAL A 15 -3.26 10.41 -1.88
CA VAL A 15 -2.75 10.16 -0.52
C VAL A 15 -1.80 11.24 -0.03
N GLY A 16 -1.21 11.98 -0.95
CA GLY A 16 -0.25 13.01 -0.60
C GLY A 16 0.19 13.87 -1.77
N ARG A 17 1.25 14.62 -1.55
CA ARG A 17 1.92 15.46 -2.53
C ARG A 17 3.42 15.53 -2.26
N LEU A 18 4.16 15.99 -3.26
CA LEU A 18 5.56 16.38 -3.08
C LEU A 18 5.65 17.88 -2.82
N GLU A 19 6.33 18.24 -1.73
CA GLU A 19 6.68 19.61 -1.39
C GLU A 19 8.19 19.67 -1.14
N ASN A 20 8.92 20.46 -1.95
CA ASN A 20 10.39 20.57 -1.85
C ASN A 20 11.10 19.19 -1.82
N ASP A 21 10.76 18.32 -2.78
CA ASP A 21 11.26 16.94 -2.89
C ASP A 21 10.96 16.02 -1.70
N SER A 22 10.10 16.46 -0.78
CA SER A 22 9.66 15.67 0.39
C SER A 22 8.21 15.22 0.23
N THR A 23 7.90 14.00 0.66
CA THR A 23 6.54 13.46 0.63
C THR A 23 5.72 13.99 1.80
N VAL A 24 4.54 14.52 1.51
CA VAL A 24 3.59 15.04 2.51
C VAL A 24 2.29 14.27 2.37
N LEU A 25 1.89 13.56 3.44
CA LEU A 25 0.58 12.92 3.54
C LEU A 25 -0.51 13.99 3.69
N THR A 26 -1.58 13.88 2.92
CA THR A 26 -2.69 14.86 2.91
C THR A 26 -4.05 14.25 3.26
N VAL A 27 -4.06 13.01 3.75
CA VAL A 27 -5.27 12.25 4.07
C VAL A 27 -5.72 12.46 5.51
N ASP A 28 -6.99 12.18 5.79
CA ASP A 28 -7.48 11.98 7.14
C ASP A 28 -6.96 10.64 7.67
N ILE A 29 -5.87 10.69 8.45
CA ILE A 29 -5.17 9.50 8.97
C ILE A 29 -6.11 8.62 9.83
N PRO A 30 -6.83 9.15 10.85
CA PRO A 30 -7.77 8.35 11.63
C PRO A 30 -8.82 7.64 10.78
N LYS A 31 -9.43 8.35 9.82
CA LYS A 31 -10.42 7.77 8.93
C LYS A 31 -9.82 6.65 8.07
N MET A 32 -8.66 6.91 7.44
CA MET A 32 -8.00 5.94 6.56
C MET A 32 -7.55 4.68 7.32
N LEU A 33 -7.01 4.83 8.53
CA LEU A 33 -6.68 3.70 9.42
C LEU A 33 -7.92 2.86 9.75
N SER A 34 -9.02 3.51 10.12
CA SER A 34 -10.28 2.84 10.46
C SER A 34 -10.88 2.09 9.27
N THR A 35 -10.93 2.74 8.10
CA THR A 35 -11.38 2.12 6.83
C THR A 35 -10.52 0.90 6.55
N TYR A 36 -9.19 1.05 6.53
CA TYR A 36 -8.34 -0.02 6.03
C TYR A 36 -8.30 -1.23 6.98
N ASN A 37 -8.22 -1.01 8.29
CA ASN A 37 -8.32 -2.10 9.27
C ASN A 37 -9.63 -2.88 9.11
N SER A 38 -10.76 -2.18 8.96
CA SER A 38 -12.08 -2.79 8.77
C SER A 38 -12.16 -3.59 7.47
N THR A 39 -11.64 -3.05 6.37
CA THR A 39 -11.65 -3.68 5.06
C THR A 39 -10.77 -4.93 5.04
N LEU A 40 -9.56 -4.83 5.60
CA LEU A 40 -8.61 -5.93 5.59
C LEU A 40 -9.09 -7.12 6.45
N LEU A 41 -9.73 -6.84 7.58
CA LEU A 41 -10.39 -7.85 8.39
C LEU A 41 -11.50 -8.57 7.58
N LYS A 42 -12.37 -7.81 6.91
CA LYS A 42 -13.48 -8.39 6.12
C LYS A 42 -13.01 -9.20 4.91
N MET A 43 -12.00 -8.72 4.20
CA MET A 43 -11.58 -9.30 2.91
C MET A 43 -10.52 -10.39 3.03
N SER A 44 -9.68 -10.32 4.05
CA SER A 44 -8.53 -11.22 4.19
C SER A 44 -8.42 -11.87 5.57
N ASN A 45 -9.39 -11.60 6.46
CA ASN A 45 -9.40 -12.09 7.84
C ASN A 45 -8.11 -11.74 8.61
N ILE A 46 -7.57 -10.54 8.34
CA ILE A 46 -6.37 -10.01 9.02
C ILE A 46 -6.81 -8.85 9.91
N ASP A 47 -6.76 -9.06 11.23
CA ASP A 47 -6.91 -8.01 12.24
C ASP A 47 -5.56 -7.33 12.50
N ALA A 48 -5.15 -6.46 11.57
CA ALA A 48 -3.79 -5.89 11.57
C ALA A 48 -3.54 -4.83 12.64
N LYS A 49 -4.60 -4.15 13.09
CA LYS A 49 -4.55 -3.04 14.06
C LYS A 49 -3.49 -2.00 13.69
N PHE A 50 -3.48 -1.58 12.42
CA PHE A 50 -2.61 -0.50 11.97
C PHE A 50 -2.92 0.78 12.76
N SER A 51 -1.87 1.45 13.21
CA SER A 51 -1.93 2.67 14.01
C SER A 51 -1.15 3.83 13.39
N ASP A 52 -0.37 3.57 12.34
CA ASP A 52 0.49 4.55 11.68
C ASP A 52 0.40 4.41 10.15
N ILE A 53 0.53 5.53 9.45
CA ILE A 53 0.56 5.63 7.99
C ILE A 53 1.73 6.53 7.59
N SER A 54 2.54 6.08 6.64
CA SER A 54 3.65 6.86 6.08
C SER A 54 3.77 6.65 4.57
N ILE A 55 4.26 7.65 3.83
CA ILE A 55 4.74 7.46 2.46
C ILE A 55 6.25 7.25 2.54
N LYS A 56 6.73 6.12 2.02
CA LYS A 56 8.15 5.78 1.99
C LYS A 56 8.64 5.69 0.57
N THR A 57 9.90 6.07 0.36
CA THR A 57 10.53 6.12 -0.96
C THR A 57 11.73 5.18 -1.01
N THR A 58 11.88 4.46 -2.12
CA THR A 58 13.09 3.67 -2.41
C THR A 58 14.16 4.54 -3.06
N ASN A 59 15.41 4.04 -3.12
CA ASN A 59 16.50 4.74 -3.80
C ASN A 59 16.21 4.99 -5.29
N ASP A 60 15.39 4.14 -5.92
CA ASP A 60 14.97 4.28 -7.32
C ASP A 60 13.73 5.17 -7.49
N LYS A 61 13.40 6.00 -6.49
CA LYS A 61 12.24 6.91 -6.45
C LYS A 61 10.89 6.21 -6.61
N GLN A 62 10.76 4.96 -6.15
CA GLN A 62 9.44 4.32 -6.04
C GLN A 62 8.82 4.69 -4.70
N TYR A 63 7.55 5.08 -4.72
CA TYR A 63 6.81 5.47 -3.53
C TYR A 63 5.88 4.34 -3.09
N PHE A 64 5.76 4.16 -1.77
CA PHE A 64 4.84 3.22 -1.16
C PHE A 64 4.09 3.88 -0.01
N LEU A 65 2.78 3.71 0.03
CA LEU A 65 1.99 4.02 1.22
C LEU A 65 2.09 2.82 2.15
N VAL A 66 2.60 3.02 3.35
CA VAL A 66 2.89 1.97 4.32
C VAL A 66 2.03 2.17 5.56
N PHE A 67 1.25 1.14 5.89
CA PHE A 67 0.49 1.03 7.12
C PHE A 67 1.27 0.15 8.10
N LYS A 68 1.45 0.63 9.33
CA LYS A 68 2.19 -0.09 10.37
C LYS A 68 1.34 -0.30 11.62
N GLY A 69 1.32 -1.55 12.08
CA GLY A 69 0.73 -1.98 13.33
C GLY A 69 1.79 -2.66 14.20
N SER A 70 1.37 -3.22 15.33
CA SER A 70 2.28 -3.92 16.25
C SER A 70 2.88 -5.20 15.65
N SER A 71 2.10 -5.89 14.81
CA SER A 71 2.43 -7.23 14.32
C SER A 71 2.34 -7.36 12.80
N TYR A 72 1.87 -6.32 12.12
CA TYR A 72 1.67 -6.32 10.68
C TYR A 72 2.20 -5.04 10.05
N VAL A 73 2.73 -5.19 8.85
CA VAL A 73 2.96 -4.10 7.91
C VAL A 73 2.21 -4.41 6.64
N SER A 74 1.57 -3.39 6.08
CA SER A 74 0.99 -3.45 4.75
C SER A 74 1.48 -2.29 3.89
N SER A 75 1.57 -2.53 2.59
CA SER A 75 1.93 -1.47 1.66
C SER A 75 1.10 -1.48 0.38
N PHE A 76 0.99 -0.29 -0.20
CA PHE A 76 0.38 0.00 -1.48
C PHE A 76 1.41 0.70 -2.36
N LEU A 77 1.40 0.40 -3.66
CA LEU A 77 2.21 1.14 -4.63
C LEU A 77 1.63 2.55 -4.79
N VAL A 78 2.50 3.56 -4.78
CA VAL A 78 2.14 4.96 -5.00
C VAL A 78 2.82 5.45 -6.28
N ILE A 79 2.05 6.13 -7.11
CA ILE A 79 2.54 6.83 -8.31
C ILE A 79 2.50 8.33 -8.10
N GLU A 80 3.44 9.01 -8.73
CA GLU A 80 3.52 10.46 -8.76
C GLU A 80 2.93 10.98 -10.08
N GLU A 81 1.98 11.91 -10.00
CA GLU A 81 1.44 12.64 -11.14
C GLU A 81 1.38 14.13 -10.82
N LYS A 82 2.16 14.96 -11.53
CA LYS A 82 2.18 16.43 -11.35
C LYS A 82 2.31 16.85 -9.86
N TYR A 83 3.30 16.30 -9.16
CA TYR A 83 3.54 16.52 -7.72
C TYR A 83 2.46 16.00 -6.77
N GLN A 84 1.46 15.28 -7.26
CA GLN A 84 0.47 14.57 -6.43
C GLN A 84 0.84 13.10 -6.34
N LEU A 85 0.55 12.49 -5.19
CA LEU A 85 0.87 11.10 -4.90
C LEU A 85 -0.41 10.29 -4.80
N PHE A 86 -0.57 9.32 -5.69
CA PHE A 86 -1.76 8.46 -5.78
C PHE A 86 -1.41 7.02 -5.43
N ALA A 87 -2.08 6.44 -4.43
CA ALA A 87 -1.96 5.02 -4.13
C ALA A 87 -2.85 4.19 -5.04
N TYR A 88 -2.35 3.06 -5.55
CA TYR A 88 -3.16 2.01 -6.17
C TYR A 88 -3.96 1.26 -5.10
N SER A 89 -5.03 1.91 -4.67
CA SER A 89 -5.89 1.55 -3.54
C SER A 89 -6.64 0.22 -3.69
N GLY A 90 -6.67 -0.38 -4.89
CA GLY A 90 -7.31 -1.67 -5.11
C GLY A 90 -6.45 -2.87 -4.71
N ILE A 91 -5.15 -2.69 -4.46
CA ILE A 91 -4.20 -3.79 -4.21
C ILE A 91 -3.26 -3.45 -3.07
N SER A 92 -3.21 -4.33 -2.06
CA SER A 92 -2.27 -4.21 -0.93
C SER A 92 -1.51 -5.52 -0.68
N CYS A 93 -0.32 -5.40 -0.12
CA CYS A 93 0.50 -6.53 0.32
C CYS A 93 0.74 -6.43 1.83
N THR A 94 0.28 -7.42 2.59
CA THR A 94 0.36 -7.45 4.06
C THR A 94 1.19 -8.62 4.53
N THR A 95 2.02 -8.40 5.57
CA THR A 95 2.84 -9.43 6.19
C THR A 95 3.00 -9.21 7.69
N SER A 96 3.10 -10.32 8.43
CA SER A 96 3.58 -10.37 9.81
C SER A 96 5.06 -10.74 9.91
N ASP A 97 5.53 -11.54 8.96
CA ASP A 97 6.82 -12.24 9.04
C ASP A 97 8.01 -11.30 8.82
N CYS A 98 7.77 -10.18 8.13
CA CYS A 98 8.76 -9.10 7.96
C CYS A 98 8.19 -7.73 8.33
N ALA A 99 7.30 -7.67 9.32
CA ALA A 99 6.73 -6.41 9.82
C ALA A 99 7.77 -5.44 10.41
N SER A 100 8.99 -5.91 10.70
CA SER A 100 10.13 -5.08 11.09
C SER A 100 10.83 -4.41 9.91
N GLU A 101 10.65 -4.91 8.68
CA GLU A 101 11.23 -4.30 7.47
C GLU A 101 10.56 -2.95 7.16
N GLN A 102 11.29 -2.03 6.52
CA GLN A 102 10.82 -0.67 6.26
C GLN A 102 9.49 -0.64 5.50
N PHE A 103 9.31 -1.52 4.52
CA PHE A 103 8.11 -1.58 3.67
C PHE A 103 7.27 -2.84 3.91
N GLY A 104 7.75 -3.77 4.75
CA GLY A 104 7.27 -5.15 4.73
C GLY A 104 7.44 -5.74 3.33
N CYS A 105 6.41 -6.40 2.82
CA CYS A 105 6.33 -6.71 1.39
C CYS A 105 5.53 -5.70 0.61
N THR A 106 5.94 -5.51 -0.64
CA THR A 106 5.42 -4.47 -1.53
C THR A 106 4.71 -5.03 -2.75
N PRO A 107 3.69 -4.35 -3.28
CA PRO A 107 3.14 -4.69 -4.59
C PRO A 107 4.21 -4.56 -5.68
N LYS A 108 4.24 -5.50 -6.61
CA LYS A 108 5.01 -5.34 -7.86
C LYS A 108 4.40 -4.22 -8.69
N VAL A 109 5.21 -3.54 -9.50
CA VAL A 109 4.75 -2.48 -10.42
C VAL A 109 3.65 -2.97 -11.37
N SER A 110 3.63 -4.26 -11.72
CA SER A 110 2.55 -4.86 -12.51
C SER A 110 1.20 -4.91 -11.79
N GLY A 111 1.14 -4.70 -10.47
CA GLY A 111 -0.06 -4.88 -9.64
C GLY A 111 -0.47 -6.33 -9.44
N VAL A 112 0.15 -7.30 -10.11
CA VAL A 112 -0.35 -8.69 -10.13
C VAL A 112 0.13 -9.51 -8.92
N ALA A 113 1.23 -9.13 -8.28
CA ALA A 113 1.86 -9.91 -7.21
C ALA A 113 2.49 -9.02 -6.14
N CYS A 114 2.86 -9.62 -5.01
CA CYS A 114 3.72 -9.00 -4.00
C CYS A 114 5.17 -9.44 -4.21
N TRP A 115 6.11 -8.53 -4.00
CA TRP A 115 7.51 -8.88 -3.75
C TRP A 115 7.60 -9.55 -2.37
N PRO A 116 8.17 -10.76 -2.26
CA PRO A 116 8.35 -11.39 -0.96
C PRO A 116 9.30 -10.57 -0.09
N CYS A 117 9.17 -10.75 1.23
CA CYS A 117 10.13 -10.26 2.21
C CYS A 117 11.55 -10.79 1.94
N SER A 118 12.57 -10.10 2.44
CA SER A 118 13.97 -10.54 2.31
C SER A 118 14.23 -11.90 2.99
N ASN A 119 13.51 -12.16 4.09
CA ASN A 119 13.53 -13.44 4.80
C ASN A 119 12.63 -14.53 4.17
N LYS A 120 12.05 -14.29 2.98
CA LYS A 120 11.06 -15.16 2.31
C LYS A 120 9.79 -15.40 3.15
N GLY A 121 9.50 -14.50 4.10
CA GLY A 121 8.28 -14.50 4.90
C GLY A 121 7.02 -14.42 4.05
N LYS A 122 5.90 -14.87 4.62
CA LYS A 122 4.61 -14.92 3.96
C LYS A 122 4.07 -13.52 3.70
N CYS A 123 3.56 -13.33 2.49
CA CYS A 123 2.86 -12.12 2.07
C CYS A 123 1.47 -12.45 1.58
N THR A 124 0.48 -11.79 2.18
CA THR A 124 -0.91 -11.88 1.76
C THR A 124 -1.23 -10.71 0.85
N LYS A 125 -1.62 -11.01 -0.39
CA LYS A 125 -2.14 -10.03 -1.34
C LYS A 125 -3.65 -9.88 -1.14
N THR A 126 -4.12 -8.65 -0.99
CA THR A 126 -5.55 -8.32 -1.00
C THR A 126 -5.85 -7.53 -2.27
N VAL A 127 -6.89 -7.93 -3.01
CA VAL A 127 -7.31 -7.28 -4.27
C VAL A 127 -8.80 -6.96 -4.18
N SER A 128 -9.17 -5.76 -4.63
CA SER A 128 -10.53 -5.25 -4.63
C SER A 128 -10.81 -4.43 -5.90
N ASN A 129 -12.05 -4.48 -6.37
CA ASN A 129 -12.58 -3.58 -7.40
C ASN A 129 -13.15 -2.27 -6.80
N ARG A 130 -12.85 -1.99 -5.54
CA ARG A 130 -13.10 -0.74 -4.81
C ARG A 130 -11.84 -0.34 -4.04
N SER A 131 -11.69 0.94 -3.71
CA SER A 131 -10.59 1.39 -2.86
C SER A 131 -10.64 0.66 -1.51
N LEU A 132 -9.48 0.19 -1.05
CA LEU A 132 -9.32 -0.40 0.27
C LEU A 132 -9.18 0.67 1.38
N ILE A 133 -8.99 1.94 1.01
CA ILE A 133 -8.49 3.02 1.89
C ILE A 133 -9.31 4.35 1.84
N ASP A 134 -10.44 4.41 1.12
CA ASP A 134 -11.29 5.62 0.99
C ASP A 134 -12.24 5.94 2.17
#